data_AF-A0A380MQG8-F1
#
_entry.id   AF-A0A380MQG8-F1
#
_cell.length_a   1.000
_cell.length_b   1.000
_cell.length_c   1.000
_cell.angle_alpha   90.00
_cell.angle_beta   90.00
_cell.angle_gamma   90.00
#
_symmetry.space_group_name_H-M   'P 1'
#
loop_
_entity.id
_entity.type
_entity.pdbx_description
1 polymer ?
#
loop_
_entity_poly.entity_id
_entity_poly.type
_entity_poly.pdbx_seq_one_letter_code
_entity_poly.pdbx_strand_id
1 'polypeptide(L)'
;MRRLPIFFVLDVSESMVGMPLEALQEGMNRLIRSLRTDPYALETIYISVIAFAGKVKTLIPLTELFAFFPPKLPLGAGTAIGAALDHLSKEIDAQVIPNSPT
;
A
#
# COMPACT_ATOMS: atom_id res chain seq x y z
N MET A 1 8.82 1.64 -20.49
CA MET A 1 9.48 0.95 -19.35
C MET A 1 8.38 0.30 -18.51
N ARG A 2 8.57 -0.94 -18.05
CA ARG A 2 7.51 -1.69 -17.33
C ARG A 2 7.39 -1.20 -15.89
N ARG A 3 6.20 -0.76 -15.48
CA ARG A 3 5.89 -0.43 -14.07
C ARG A 3 5.55 -1.70 -13.30
N LEU A 4 6.00 -1.77 -12.04
CA LEU A 4 5.69 -2.82 -11.07
C LEU A 4 4.90 -2.20 -9.90
N PRO A 5 3.57 -2.14 -9.99
CA PRO A 5 2.74 -1.58 -8.93
C PRO A 5 2.64 -2.52 -7.73
N ILE A 6 2.80 -1.97 -6.53
CA ILE A 6 2.62 -2.65 -5.24
C ILE A 6 1.53 -1.91 -4.47
N PHE A 7 0.47 -2.62 -4.09
CA PHE A 7 -0.61 -2.10 -3.26
C PHE A 7 -0.51 -2.71 -1.87
N PHE A 8 -0.16 -1.92 -0.87
CA PHE A 8 -0.29 -2.32 0.53
C PHE A 8 -1.74 -2.13 0.98
N VAL A 9 -2.42 -3.22 1.34
CA VAL A 9 -3.76 -3.18 1.94
C VAL A 9 -3.64 -3.52 3.42
N LEU A 10 -3.68 -2.49 4.25
CA LEU A 10 -3.27 -2.54 5.65
C LEU A 10 -4.46 -2.47 6.58
N ASP A 11 -4.61 -3.47 7.45
CA ASP A 11 -5.55 -3.42 8.55
C ASP A 11 -5.07 -2.39 9.58
N VAL A 12 -5.95 -1.45 9.92
CA VAL A 12 -5.73 -0.41 10.92
C VAL A 12 -6.87 -0.37 11.95
N SER A 13 -7.57 -1.49 12.11
CA SER A 13 -8.66 -1.66 13.07
C SER A 13 -8.17 -1.67 14.53
N GLU A 14 -9.11 -1.64 15.48
CA GLU A 14 -8.81 -1.64 16.93
C GLU A 14 -7.97 -2.84 17.39
N SER A 15 -8.06 -3.99 16.72
CA SER A 15 -7.23 -5.16 17.02
C SER A 15 -5.74 -4.93 16.77
N MET A 16 -5.39 -3.91 15.98
CA MET A 16 -4.02 -3.59 15.63
C MET A 16 -3.32 -2.69 16.66
N VAL A 17 -4.04 -2.18 17.66
CA VAL A 17 -3.51 -1.25 18.67
C VAL A 17 -2.28 -1.84 19.39
N GLY A 18 -1.22 -1.03 19.49
CA GLY A 18 0.03 -1.39 20.16
C GLY A 18 1.01 -2.09 19.23
N MET A 19 1.57 -3.22 19.69
CA MET A 19 2.63 -3.94 18.99
C MET A 19 2.32 -4.31 17.52
N PRO A 20 1.11 -4.76 17.15
CA PRO A 20 0.84 -5.13 15.76
C PRO A 20 1.00 -3.94 14.79
N LEU A 21 0.47 -2.76 15.13
CA LEU A 21 0.60 -1.56 14.32
C LEU A 21 2.05 -1.08 14.23
N GLU A 22 2.79 -1.13 15.34
CA GLU A 22 4.22 -0.77 15.37
C GLU A 22 5.05 -1.71 14.50
N ALA A 23 4.84 -3.02 14.61
CA ALA A 23 5.52 -4.02 13.80
C ALA A 23 5.19 -3.87 12.31
N LEU A 24 3.94 -3.53 11.98
CA LEU A 24 3.52 -3.27 10.60
C LEU A 24 4.22 -2.03 10.03
N GLN A 25 4.25 -0.93 10.79
CA GLN A 25 4.93 0.29 10.40
C GLN A 25 6.44 0.06 10.19
N GLU A 26 7.08 -0.67 11.10
CA GLU A 26 8.51 -1.00 11.01
C GLU A 26 8.81 -1.93 9.83
N GLY A 27 7.96 -2.95 9.60
CA GLY A 27 8.07 -3.84 8.46
C GLY A 27 8.00 -3.07 7.12
N MET A 28 7.04 -2.15 7.01
CA MET A 28 6.94 -1.27 5.85
C MET A 28 8.20 -0.42 5.68
N ASN A 29 8.69 0.22 6.75
CA ASN A 29 9.91 1.03 6.71
C ASN A 29 11.13 0.22 6.24
N ARG A 30 11.30 -1.00 6.74
CA ARG A 30 12.40 -1.90 6.35
C ARG A 30 12.32 -2.29 4.88
N LEU A 31 11.14 -2.69 4.41
CA LEU A 31 10.93 -3.06 3.01
C LEU A 31 11.25 -1.88 2.09
N ILE A 32 10.76 -0.69 2.39
CA ILE A 32 11.02 0.51 1.57
C ILE A 32 12.50 0.86 1.55
N ARG A 33 13.20 0.77 2.69
CA ARG A 33 14.64 0.96 2.75
C ARG A 33 15.39 -0.05 1.88
N SER A 34 15.00 -1.33 1.95
CA SER A 34 15.61 -2.39 1.13
C SER A 34 15.35 -2.20 -0.36
N LEU A 35 14.14 -1.78 -0.76
CA LEU A 35 13.85 -1.53 -2.18
C LEU A 35 14.65 -0.34 -2.71
N ARG A 36 14.87 0.69 -1.89
CA ARG A 36 15.65 1.88 -2.29
C ARG A 36 17.13 1.60 -2.54
N THR A 37 17.66 0.47 -2.08
CA THR A 37 19.05 0.08 -2.38
C THR A 37 19.19 -0.58 -3.76
N ASP A 38 18.08 -0.95 -4.40
CA ASP A 38 18.08 -1.55 -5.73
C ASP A 38 17.75 -0.49 -6.81
N PRO A 39 18.72 -0.12 -7.69
CA PRO A 39 18.49 0.83 -8.76
C PRO A 39 17.34 0.42 -9.71
N TYR A 40 17.18 -0.87 -9.97
CA TYR A 40 16.11 -1.36 -10.83
C TYR A 40 14.74 -1.15 -10.18
N ALA A 41 14.65 -1.35 -8.87
CA ALA A 41 13.44 -1.08 -8.10
C ALA A 41 13.08 0.41 -8.10
N LEU A 42 14.06 1.31 -7.99
CA LEU A 42 13.83 2.76 -8.04
C LEU A 42 13.19 3.24 -9.35
N GLU A 43 13.54 2.60 -10.46
CA GLU A 43 13.00 2.94 -11.79
C GLU A 43 11.65 2.29 -12.10
N THR A 44 11.35 1.15 -11.49
CA THR A 44 10.21 0.32 -11.89
C THR A 44 9.08 0.26 -10.87
N ILE A 45 9.36 0.41 -9.58
CA ILE A 45 8.37 0.20 -8.52
C ILE A 45 7.54 1.46 -8.26
N TYR A 46 6.23 1.25 -8.20
CA TYR A 46 5.26 2.23 -7.74
C TYR A 46 4.48 1.64 -6.56
N ILE A 47 4.23 2.43 -5.52
CA ILE A 47 3.63 1.97 -4.27
C ILE A 47 2.40 2.80 -3.94
N SER A 48 1.30 2.11 -3.65
CA SER A 48 0.08 2.67 -3.09
C SER A 48 -0.15 2.07 -1.70
N VAL A 49 -0.69 2.87 -0.77
CA VAL A 49 -1.07 2.42 0.57
C VAL A 49 -2.56 2.63 0.76
N ILE A 50 -3.29 1.54 0.93
CA ILE A 50 -4.71 1.50 1.25
C ILE A 50 -4.82 1.04 2.71
N ALA A 51 -5.44 1.83 3.56
CA ALA A 51 -5.72 1.45 4.93
C ALA A 51 -7.21 1.14 5.09
N PHE A 52 -7.52 0.10 5.86
CA PHE A 52 -8.91 -0.28 6.15
C PHE A 52 -9.14 -0.54 7.64
N ALA A 53 -10.30 -0.09 8.10
CA ALA A 53 -10.95 -0.47 9.35
C ALA A 53 -12.44 -0.62 9.01
N GLY A 54 -13.36 0.03 9.72
CA GLY A 54 -14.77 0.13 9.30
C GLY A 54 -14.99 0.95 8.03
N LYS A 55 -13.98 1.71 7.57
CA LYS A 55 -13.93 2.41 6.28
C LYS A 55 -12.60 2.12 5.60
N VAL A 56 -12.55 2.33 4.28
CA VAL A 56 -11.37 2.12 3.45
C VAL A 56 -10.91 3.45 2.89
N LYS A 57 -9.59 3.68 2.85
CA LYS A 57 -9.00 4.89 2.27
C LYS A 57 -7.63 4.62 1.67
N THR A 58 -7.39 5.14 0.47
CA THR A 58 -6.03 5.28 -0.06
C THR A 58 -5.32 6.42 0.70
N LEU A 59 -4.32 6.08 1.50
CA LEU A 59 -3.49 7.04 2.24
C LEU A 59 -2.41 7.66 1.37
N ILE A 60 -1.81 6.85 0.50
CA ILE A 60 -0.80 7.27 -0.48
C ILE A 60 -1.26 6.73 -1.84
N PRO A 61 -1.50 7.58 -2.85
CA PRO A 61 -1.81 7.13 -4.20
C PRO A 61 -0.60 6.38 -4.78
N LEU A 62 -0.76 5.67 -5.90
CA LEU A 62 0.33 4.94 -6.55
C LEU A 62 1.48 5.89 -6.92
N THR A 63 2.53 5.86 -6.10
CA THR A 63 3.63 6.83 -6.11
C THR A 63 4.95 6.11 -6.39
N GLU A 64 5.83 6.74 -7.15
CA GLU A 64 7.15 6.21 -7.47
C GLU A 64 7.98 5.96 -6.20
N LEU A 65 8.72 4.84 -6.14
CA LEU A 65 9.48 4.45 -4.94
C LEU A 65 10.46 5.55 -4.45
N PHE A 66 11.07 6.29 -5.37
CA PHE A 66 11.99 7.38 -5.02
C PHE A 66 11.28 8.53 -4.31
N ALA A 67 10.01 8.80 -4.64
CA ALA A 67 9.17 9.85 -4.05
C ALA A 67 8.28 9.36 -2.90
N PHE A 68 8.24 8.05 -2.66
CA PHE A 68 7.35 7.44 -1.67
C PHE A 68 7.87 7.65 -0.23
N PHE A 69 7.05 8.23 0.64
CA PHE A 69 7.32 8.29 2.08
C PHE A 69 6.26 7.49 2.84
N PRO A 70 6.65 6.48 3.65
CA PRO A 70 5.69 5.69 4.41
C PRO A 70 4.85 6.60 5.32
N PRO A 71 3.51 6.56 5.25
CA PRO A 71 2.67 7.37 6.11
C PRO A 71 2.67 6.80 7.53
N LYS A 72 2.33 7.64 8.51
CA LYS A 72 1.90 7.14 9.83
C LYS A 72 0.56 6.44 9.67
N LEU A 73 0.46 5.18 10.08
CA LEU A 73 -0.79 4.45 9.99
C LEU A 73 -1.82 5.01 11.00
N PRO A 74 -3.03 5.36 10.56
CA PRO A 74 -4.11 5.78 11.46
C PRO A 74 -4.64 4.58 12.25
N LEU A 75 -5.53 4.81 13.21
CA LEU A 75 -6.35 3.77 13.84
C LEU A 75 -7.82 4.07 13.54
N GLY A 76 -8.61 3.01 13.34
CA GLY A 76 -10.05 3.11 13.10
C GLY A 76 -10.82 2.01 13.81
N ALA A 77 -12.11 2.27 14.05
CA ALA A 77 -13.02 1.27 14.62
C ALA A 77 -13.60 0.36 13.52
N GLY A 78 -13.87 -0.89 13.89
CA GLY A 78 -14.43 -1.92 13.01
C GLY A 78 -13.45 -2.44 11.95
N THR A 79 -13.89 -3.43 11.17
CA THR A 79 -13.07 -4.10 10.17
C THR A 79 -13.93 -4.45 8.95
N ALA A 80 -13.59 -3.91 7.79
CA ALA A 80 -14.33 -4.08 6.53
C ALA A 80 -13.40 -4.55 5.40
N ILE A 81 -12.86 -5.76 5.53
CA ILE A 81 -11.93 -6.32 4.54
C ILE A 81 -12.56 -6.49 3.16
N GLY A 82 -13.85 -6.86 3.07
CA GLY A 82 -14.55 -6.97 1.79
C GLY A 82 -14.54 -5.65 1.01
N ALA A 83 -14.87 -4.55 1.70
CA ALA A 83 -14.79 -3.22 1.11
C ALA A 83 -13.35 -2.84 0.73
N ALA A 84 -12.35 -3.32 1.46
CA ALA A 84 -10.95 -3.06 1.16
C ALA A 84 -10.51 -3.75 -0.13
N LEU A 85 -10.97 -4.98 -0.36
CA LEU A 85 -10.71 -5.73 -1.59
C LEU A 85 -11.46 -5.12 -2.79
N ASP A 86 -12.72 -4.68 -2.61
CA ASP A 86 -13.46 -3.98 -3.66
C ASP A 86 -12.78 -2.66 -4.05
N HIS A 87 -12.27 -1.92 -3.07
CA HIS A 87 -11.50 -0.70 -3.30
C HIS A 87 -10.17 -0.99 -4.01
N LEU A 88 -9.44 -2.02 -3.56
CA LEU A 88 -8.22 -2.48 -4.23
C LEU A 88 -8.48 -2.82 -5.70
N SER A 89 -9.55 -3.57 -6.00
CA SER A 89 -9.90 -3.94 -7.38
C SER A 89 -10.06 -2.69 -8.25
N LYS A 90 -10.80 -1.69 -7.77
CA LYS A 90 -10.99 -0.42 -8.47
C LYS A 90 -9.69 0.35 -8.68
N GLU A 91 -8.80 0.37 -7.68
CA GLU A 91 -7.50 1.02 -7.80
C GLU A 91 -6.60 0.31 -8.82
N ILE A 92 -6.63 -1.02 -8.88
CA ILE A 92 -5.92 -1.82 -9.88
C ILE A 92 -6.46 -1.51 -11.28
N ASP A 93 -7.77 -1.59 -11.47
CA ASP A 93 -8.42 -1.34 -12.76
C ASP A 93 -8.14 0.08 -13.28
N ALA A 94 -8.09 1.06 -12.38
CA ALA A 94 -7.84 2.46 -12.74
C ALA A 94 -6.36 2.77 -13.07
N GLN A 95 -5.41 2.05 -12.47
CA GLN A 95 -4.00 2.47 -12.46
C GLN A 95 -3.05 1.48 -13.15
N VAL A 96 -3.50 0.24 -13.37
CA VAL A 96 -2.67 -0.81 -13.96
C VAL A 96 -3.12 -1.05 -15.40
N ILE A 97 -2.20 -0.84 -16.34
CA ILE A 97 -2.41 -1.15 -17.76
C ILE A 97 -1.74 -2.50 -18.05
N PRO A 98 -2.51 -3.54 -18.41
CA PRO A 98 -1.94 -4.83 -18.80
C PRO A 98 -1.07 -4.70 -20.06
N ASN A 99 0.03 -5.45 -20.11
CA ASN A 99 0.90 -5.49 -21.29
C ASN A 99 0.36 -6.40 -22.41
N SER A 100 -0.76 -7.09 -22.17
CA SER A 100 -1.42 -7.97 -23.14
C SER A 100 -2.62 -7.25 -23.77
N PRO A 101 -2.83 -7.33 -25.10
CA PRO A 101 -4.08 -6.89 -25.70
C PRO A 101 -5.22 -7.74 -25.13
N THR A 102 -6.28 -7.08 -24.69
CA THR A 102 -7.56 -7.73 -24.33
C THR A 102 -8.41 -7.97 -25.57
#